data_AF-A0A9W6ZZR9-F1
#
_entry.id   AF-A0A9W6ZZR9-F1
#
_cell.length_a   1.000
_cell.length_b   1.000
_cell.length_c   1.000
_cell.angle_alpha   90.00
_cell.angle_beta   90.00
_cell.angle_gamma   90.00
#
_symmetry.space_group_name_H-M   'P 1'
#
loop_
_entity.id
_entity.type
_entity.pdbx_description
1 polymer ?
#
loop_
_entity_poly.entity_id
_entity_poly.type
_entity_poly.pdbx_seq_one_letter_code
_entity_poly.pdbx_strand_id
1 'polypeptide(L)'
;PTPPPAIIGIASNTCLYNVDAGHRGILFDQLRGGILPEVKQEGTHPLIPFVQRPIIISVRSTPREIPSQTGTKDLQTVNIKLRVLWRPKEE
;
A
#
# COMPACT_ATOMS: atom_id res chain seq x y z
N PRO A 1 18.99 26.29 -27.08
CA PRO A 1 18.16 25.86 -25.93
C PRO A 1 18.32 24.36 -25.66
N THR A 2 19.50 23.97 -25.18
CA THR A 2 19.79 22.62 -24.69
C THR A 2 19.44 22.56 -23.21
N PRO A 3 18.54 21.68 -22.75
CA PRO A 3 18.25 21.56 -21.32
C PRO A 3 19.54 21.16 -20.58
N PRO A 4 19.85 21.79 -19.43
CA PRO A 4 21.08 21.53 -18.70
C PRO A 4 21.16 20.06 -18.26
N PRO A 5 22.34 19.41 -18.35
CA PRO A 5 22.53 17.98 -18.06
C PRO A 5 22.17 17.58 -16.63
N ALA A 6 22.04 18.55 -15.72
CA ALA A 6 21.57 18.35 -14.35
C ALA A 6 20.14 17.79 -14.29
N ILE A 7 19.25 18.16 -15.23
CA ILE A 7 17.86 17.69 -15.22
C ILE A 7 17.78 16.20 -15.59
N ILE A 8 18.65 15.74 -16.49
CA ILE A 8 18.70 14.33 -16.93
C ILE A 8 19.25 13.44 -15.80
N GLY A 9 20.26 13.92 -15.05
CA GLY A 9 20.85 13.18 -13.92
C GLY A 9 19.96 13.11 -12.66
N ILE A 10 19.01 14.03 -12.50
CA ILE A 10 18.04 14.00 -11.40
C ILE A 10 16.88 13.04 -11.73
N ALA A 11 16.47 12.96 -13.00
CA ALA A 11 15.42 12.04 -13.44
C ALA A 11 15.82 10.57 -13.28
N SER A 12 17.08 10.21 -13.53
CA SER A 12 17.55 8.81 -13.45
C SER A 12 17.53 8.22 -12.03
N ASN A 13 17.82 9.04 -11.01
CA ASN A 13 17.84 8.58 -9.61
C ASN A 13 16.44 8.37 -9.00
N THR A 14 15.38 8.86 -9.65
CA THR A 14 13.99 8.68 -9.19
C THR A 14 13.28 7.53 -9.91
N CYS A 15 13.98 6.82 -10.81
CA CYS A 15 13.40 5.74 -11.62
C CYS A 15 13.35 4.36 -10.95
N LEU A 16 13.80 4.23 -9.70
CA LEU A 16 13.83 2.93 -9.02
C LEU A 16 13.15 3.05 -7.66
N TYR A 17 12.25 2.12 -7.37
CA TYR A 17 11.69 1.93 -6.03
C TYR A 17 11.90 0.49 -5.59
N ASN A 18 12.20 0.32 -4.30
CA ASN A 18 12.37 -0.99 -3.70
C ASN A 18 11.09 -1.40 -2.99
N VAL A 19 10.68 -2.66 -3.17
CA VAL A 19 9.63 -3.30 -2.38
C VAL A 19 10.30 -4.27 -1.42
N ASP A 20 10.27 -3.92 -0.14
CA ASP A 20 10.86 -4.75 0.92
C ASP A 20 10.06 -6.03 1.16
N ALA A 21 10.74 -7.05 1.70
CA ALA A 21 10.10 -8.32 2.01
C ALA A 21 8.93 -8.17 2.99
N GLY A 22 7.81 -8.84 2.70
CA GLY A 22 6.56 -8.72 3.46
C GLY A 22 5.73 -7.46 3.16
N HIS A 23 6.11 -6.71 2.11
CA HIS A 23 5.30 -5.65 1.52
C HIS A 23 5.01 -5.95 0.05
N ARG A 24 3.96 -5.32 -0.46
CA ARG A 24 3.60 -5.32 -1.88
C ARG A 24 3.48 -3.90 -2.38
N GLY A 25 3.98 -3.69 -3.60
CA GLY A 25 3.88 -2.41 -4.28
C GLY A 25 2.68 -2.39 -5.20
N ILE A 26 1.83 -1.39 -5.04
CA ILE A 26 0.78 -1.05 -6.00
C ILE A 26 1.24 0.20 -6.73
N LEU A 27 1.12 0.22 -8.04
CA LEU A 27 1.53 1.36 -8.85
C LEU A 27 0.32 2.19 -9.25
N PHE A 28 0.32 3.47 -8.87
CA PHE A 28 -0.70 4.42 -9.28
C PHE A 28 -0.20 5.21 -10.49
N ASP A 29 -0.93 5.15 -11.60
CA ASP A 29 -0.62 5.88 -12.83
C ASP A 29 -1.50 7.13 -12.94
N GLN A 30 -0.85 8.29 -12.90
CA GLN A 30 -1.51 9.59 -12.99
C GLN A 30 -2.03 9.89 -14.40
N LEU A 31 -1.44 9.32 -15.46
CA LEU A 31 -1.86 9.54 -16.85
C LEU A 31 -3.05 8.67 -17.23
N ARG A 32 -3.04 7.40 -16.81
CA ARG A 32 -4.21 6.50 -16.98
C ARG A 32 -5.33 6.80 -15.97
N GLY A 33 -5.08 7.65 -14.99
CA GLY A 33 -6.04 8.06 -13.96
C GLY A 33 -6.45 6.91 -13.03
N GLY A 34 -5.59 5.89 -12.89
CA GLY A 34 -5.97 4.63 -12.29
C GLY A 34 -4.81 3.85 -11.69
N ILE A 35 -5.19 2.85 -10.90
CA ILE A 35 -4.27 1.89 -10.30
C ILE A 35 -3.93 0.82 -11.35
N LEU A 36 -2.66 0.48 -11.51
CA LEU A 36 -2.32 -0.67 -12.34
C LEU A 36 -2.83 -1.96 -11.68
N PRO A 37 -3.46 -2.87 -12.45
CA PRO A 37 -4.00 -4.11 -11.92
C PRO A 37 -2.89 -5.07 -11.46
N GLU A 38 -1.65 -4.85 -11.87
CA GLU A 38 -0.52 -5.70 -11.51
C GLU A 38 0.08 -5.28 -10.17
N VAL A 39 -0.05 -6.15 -9.16
CA VAL A 39 0.62 -6.00 -7.88
C VAL A 39 2.10 -6.38 -8.04
N LYS A 40 3.00 -5.44 -7.73
CA LYS A 40 4.44 -5.65 -7.83
C LYS A 40 4.94 -6.36 -6.58
N GLN A 41 5.61 -7.49 -6.83
CA GLN A 41 6.19 -8.35 -5.80
C GLN A 41 7.47 -7.72 -5.21
N GLU A 42 8.11 -8.42 -4.27
CA GLU A 42 9.34 -7.98 -3.63
C GLU A 42 10.45 -7.74 -4.67
N GLY A 43 11.29 -6.73 -4.43
CA GLY A 43 12.41 -6.39 -5.30
C GLY A 43 12.40 -4.95 -5.84
N THR A 44 13.42 -4.64 -6.64
CA THR A 44 13.60 -3.32 -7.23
C THR A 44 12.85 -3.23 -8.55
N HIS A 45 11.86 -2.34 -8.62
CA HIS A 45 11.04 -2.14 -9.81
C HIS A 45 11.34 -0.78 -10.46
N PRO A 46 11.36 -0.72 -11.79
CA PRO A 46 11.48 0.54 -12.50
C PRO A 46 10.19 1.36 -12.34
N LEU A 47 10.35 2.64 -12.00
CA LEU A 47 9.32 3.65 -11.89
C LEU A 47 9.54 4.70 -12.98
N ILE A 48 8.48 5.17 -13.62
CA ILE A 48 8.53 6.38 -14.42
C ILE A 48 8.32 7.58 -13.47
N PRO A 49 9.36 8.38 -13.20
CA PRO A 49 9.21 9.56 -12.35
C PRO A 49 8.18 10.50 -12.97
N PHE A 50 7.38 11.18 -12.14
CA PHE A 50 6.28 12.10 -12.49
C PHE A 50 4.93 11.49 -12.91
N VAL A 51 4.92 10.31 -13.54
CA VAL A 51 3.66 9.68 -13.99
C VAL A 51 3.17 8.66 -12.97
N GLN A 52 4.09 7.92 -12.38
CA GLN A 52 3.77 6.78 -11.54
C GLN A 52 4.11 7.09 -10.08
N ARG A 53 3.22 6.72 -9.15
CA ARG A 53 3.47 6.79 -7.71
C ARG A 53 3.39 5.38 -7.11
N PRO A 54 4.47 4.86 -6.51
CA PRO A 54 4.43 3.58 -5.81
C PRO A 54 3.73 3.74 -4.46
N ILE A 55 2.78 2.86 -4.18
CA ILE A 55 2.10 2.73 -2.90
C ILE A 55 2.50 1.39 -2.31
N ILE A 56 3.21 1.41 -1.18
CA ILE A 56 3.72 0.20 -0.53
C ILE A 56 2.75 -0.18 0.59
N ILE A 57 2.24 -1.41 0.56
CA ILE A 57 1.28 -1.94 1.53
C ILE A 57 1.86 -3.18 2.20
N SER A 58 1.68 -3.31 3.51
CA SER A 58 2.07 -4.52 4.23
C SER A 58 1.09 -5.66 3.97
N VAL A 59 1.61 -6.85 3.67
CA VAL A 59 0.77 -8.07 3.49
C VAL A 59 0.64 -8.90 4.75
N ARG A 60 1.17 -8.38 5.86
CA ARG A 60 1.07 -9.03 7.17
C ARG A 60 -0.33 -8.90 7.74
N SER A 61 -0.83 -10.00 8.29
CA SER A 61 -2.10 -10.02 9.02
C SER A 61 -2.04 -9.08 10.20
N THR A 62 -2.83 -8.00 10.13
CA THR A 62 -2.90 -7.00 11.18
C THR A 62 -4.15 -7.28 12.03
N PRO A 63 -4.03 -7.39 13.37
CA PRO A 63 -5.19 -7.55 14.23
C PRO A 63 -5.93 -6.22 14.37
N ARG A 64 -7.26 -6.25 14.28
CA ARG A 64 -8.15 -5.14 14.59
C ARG A 64 -9.12 -5.58 15.67
N GLU A 65 -9.13 -4.85 16.78
CA GLU A 65 -10.08 -5.08 17.87
C GLU A 65 -11.32 -4.21 17.65
N ILE A 66 -12.49 -4.83 17.65
CA ILE A 66 -13.78 -4.14 17.57
C ILE A 66 -14.47 -4.34 18.92
N PRO A 67 -14.49 -3.32 19.78
CA PRO A 67 -15.25 -3.37 21.03
C PRO A 67 -16.74 -3.20 20.71
N SER A 68 -17.58 -4.06 21.29
CA SER A 68 -19.03 -3.94 21.25
C SER A 68 -19.58 -4.05 22.67
N GLN A 69 -20.37 -3.05 23.07
CA GLN A 69 -21.12 -3.07 24.31
C GLN A 69 -22.52 -3.56 24.00
N THR A 70 -22.92 -4.71 24.55
CA THR A 70 -24.23 -5.33 24.27
C THR A 70 -24.97 -5.61 25.56
N GLY A 71 -26.28 -5.36 25.56
CA GLY A 71 -27.18 -5.76 26.64
C GLY A 71 -27.55 -7.24 26.52
N THR A 72 -27.39 -7.99 27.60
CA THR A 72 -27.74 -9.42 27.68
C THR A 72 -29.22 -9.59 28.03
N LYS A 73 -29.74 -10.82 27.85
CA LYS A 73 -31.11 -11.20 28.24
C LYS A 73 -31.38 -10.96 29.73
N ASP A 74 -30.33 -10.96 30.53
CA ASP A 74 -30.37 -10.77 31.98
C ASP A 74 -30.25 -9.28 32.38
N LEU A 75 -30.48 -8.36 31.43
CA LEU A 75 -30.36 -6.91 31.61
C LEU A 75 -28.96 -6.43 32.05
N GLN A 76 -27.94 -7.28 31.91
CA GLN A 76 -26.56 -6.91 32.20
C GLN A 76 -25.89 -6.39 30.94
N THR A 77 -25.18 -5.27 31.07
CA THR A 77 -24.35 -4.71 30.00
C THR A 77 -22.99 -5.41 30.00
N VAL A 78 -22.64 -6.07 28.91
CA VAL A 78 -21.36 -6.78 28.75
C VAL A 78 -20.55 -6.14 27.63
N ASN A 79 -19.23 -6.02 27.85
CA ASN A 79 -18.27 -5.57 26.85
C ASN A 79 -17.63 -6.78 26.18
N ILE A 80 -17.94 -7.00 24.91
CA ILE A 80 -17.35 -8.06 24.09
C ILE A 80 -16.30 -7.42 23.19
N LYS A 81 -15.13 -8.05 23.06
CA LYS A 81 -14.07 -7.64 22.13
C LYS A 81 -13.87 -8.72 21.08
N LEU A 82 -14.11 -8.40 19.82
CA LEU A 82 -13.78 -9.28 18.69
C LEU A 82 -12.40 -8.89 18.15
N ARG A 83 -11.48 -9.84 18.06
CA ARG A 83 -10.20 -9.66 17.38
C ARG A 83 -10.29 -10.23 15.97
N VAL A 84 -10.36 -9.35 14.98
CA VAL A 84 -10.39 -9.71 13.56
C VAL A 84 -8.99 -9.54 12.99
N LEU A 85 -8.40 -10.61 12.46
CA LEU A 85 -7.16 -10.51 11.70
C LEU A 85 -7.51 -10.26 10.24
N TRP A 86 -6.96 -9.20 9.66
CA TRP A 86 -7.17 -8.87 8.25
C TRP A 86 -5.82 -8.75 7.54
N ARG A 87 -5.81 -9.15 6.26
CA ARG A 87 -4.68 -8.96 5.35
C ARG A 87 -5.22 -8.66 3.94
N PRO A 88 -4.55 -7.82 3.14
CA PRO A 88 -4.89 -7.63 1.74
C PRO A 88 -4.63 -8.92 0.94
N LYS A 89 -5.49 -9.22 -0.04
CA LYS A 89 -5.30 -10.33 -1.00
C LYS A 89 -4.53 -9.83 -2.22
N GLU A 90 -3.74 -10.73 -2.83
CA GLU A 90 -2.76 -10.43 -3.88
C GLU A 90 -3.22 -10.83 -5.29
N GLU A 91 -4.50 -11.16 -5.49
CA GLU A 91 -5.06 -11.54 -6.81
C GLU A 91 -5.33 -10.35 -7.71
#